data_AF-A0A1E2V910-F1
#
_entry.id   AF-A0A1E2V910-F1
#
_cell.length_a   1.000
_cell.length_b   1.000
_cell.length_c   1.000
_cell.angle_alpha   90.00
_cell.angle_beta   90.00
_cell.angle_gamma   90.00
#
_symmetry.space_group_name_H-M   'P 1'
#
loop_
_entity.id
_entity.type
_entity.pdbx_description
1 polymer ?
#
loop_
_entity_poly.entity_id
_entity_poly.type
_entity_poly.pdbx_seq_one_letter_code
_entity_poly.pdbx_strand_id
1 'polypeptide(L)'
;MKTPTPVQSHCVRKSPASPLRFHHRKPYPLHRLPFIDNVPGKRGLSFWAVPKTGGYSGGCKTGESLARIYLKHLKTHHTDFNEGRLQSIVLDMCEVERGGDPEQGALCGQVVGFFSELECWLIAAVRHLDGGLDQDENKTLLKTANAGLNFDNAAETSTSIDEDKET
;
A
#
# COMPACT_ATOMS: atom_id res chain seq x y z
N MET A 1 -15.92 -37.01 39.94
CA MET A 1 -15.97 -35.94 38.91
C MET A 1 -14.72 -35.09 39.06
N LYS A 2 -13.85 -35.05 38.04
CA LYS A 2 -12.64 -34.20 38.04
C LYS A 2 -12.97 -32.94 37.22
N THR A 3 -12.86 -31.77 37.84
CA THR A 3 -12.99 -30.47 37.19
C THR A 3 -11.81 -30.25 36.23
N PRO A 4 -12.03 -29.74 35.00
CA PRO A 4 -10.93 -29.39 34.11
C PRO A 4 -10.34 -28.03 34.51
N THR A 5 -9.01 -28.01 34.65
CA THR A 5 -8.19 -26.81 34.89
C THR A 5 -8.25 -25.90 33.66
N PRO A 6 -8.41 -24.56 33.81
CA PRO A 6 -8.40 -23.66 32.67
C PRO A 6 -6.97 -23.58 32.10
N VAL A 7 -6.84 -23.88 30.81
CA VAL A 7 -5.60 -23.72 30.05
C VAL A 7 -5.32 -22.22 29.98
N GLN A 8 -4.36 -21.74 30.76
CA GLN A 8 -3.86 -20.38 30.65
C GLN A 8 -3.23 -20.24 29.27
N SER A 9 -3.90 -19.51 28.38
CA SER A 9 -3.34 -19.06 27.11
C SER A 9 -2.17 -18.14 27.45
N HIS A 10 -0.96 -18.66 27.37
CA HIS A 10 0.25 -17.89 27.53
C HIS A 10 0.32 -16.87 26.40
N CYS A 11 -0.05 -15.62 26.71
CA CYS A 11 0.21 -14.49 25.83
C CYS A 11 1.73 -14.29 25.79
N VAL A 12 2.37 -14.88 24.79
CA VAL A 12 3.79 -14.68 24.51
C VAL A 12 3.96 -13.20 24.16
N ARG A 13 4.51 -12.40 25.08
CA ARG A 13 4.85 -11.01 24.83
C ARG A 13 5.98 -10.96 23.82
N LYS A 14 5.65 -10.72 22.55
CA LYS A 14 6.60 -10.39 21.50
C LYS A 14 7.33 -9.10 21.91
N SER A 15 8.66 -9.05 21.75
CA SER A 15 9.46 -7.86 22.06
C SER A 15 8.85 -6.63 21.40
N PRO A 16 8.79 -5.47 22.09
CA PRO A 16 8.18 -4.27 21.52
C PRO A 16 8.92 -3.89 20.24
N ALA A 17 8.16 -3.76 19.15
CA ALA A 17 8.73 -3.30 17.89
C ALA A 17 9.33 -1.90 18.06
N SER A 18 10.43 -1.63 17.37
CA SER A 18 11.04 -0.30 17.34
C SER A 18 10.01 0.74 16.88
N PRO A 19 9.93 1.91 17.55
CA PRO A 19 8.98 2.95 17.16
C PRO A 19 9.35 3.55 15.80
N LEU A 20 8.33 3.87 14.99
CA LEU A 20 8.49 4.59 13.73
C LEU A 20 9.09 5.98 13.97
N ARG A 21 9.99 6.42 13.07
CA ARG A 21 10.67 7.72 13.17
C ARG A 21 10.85 8.33 11.78
N PHE A 22 10.79 9.66 11.69
CA PHE A 22 11.11 10.35 10.44
C PHE A 22 12.62 10.27 10.12
N HIS A 23 12.95 10.11 8.84
CA HIS A 23 14.32 10.00 8.36
C HIS A 23 14.84 11.35 7.82
N HIS A 24 14.88 12.38 8.68
CA HIS A 24 15.15 13.78 8.28
C HIS A 24 16.45 13.99 7.47
N ARG A 25 17.43 13.11 7.61
CA ARG A 25 18.74 13.20 6.93
C ARG A 25 18.74 12.60 5.52
N LYS A 26 17.66 11.96 5.06
CA LYS A 26 17.60 11.37 3.72
C LYS A 26 17.48 12.49 2.66
N PRO A 27 18.18 12.38 1.52
CA PRO A 27 18.23 13.45 0.52
C PRO A 27 16.85 13.70 -0.10
N TYR A 28 16.16 12.64 -0.53
CA TYR A 28 14.83 12.72 -1.13
C TYR A 28 13.73 12.90 -0.07
N PRO A 29 12.85 13.90 -0.19
CA PRO A 29 11.76 14.13 0.76
C PRO A 29 10.88 12.91 1.01
N LEU A 30 10.60 12.12 -0.03
CA LEU A 30 9.82 10.90 0.07
C LEU A 30 10.46 9.90 1.05
N HIS A 31 11.77 9.70 0.95
CA HIS A 31 12.52 8.77 1.81
C HIS A 31 12.61 9.24 3.28
N ARG A 32 12.14 10.45 3.60
CA ARG A 32 12.07 10.97 4.97
C ARG A 32 10.83 10.46 5.72
N LEU A 33 9.86 9.89 5.01
CA LEU A 33 8.65 9.32 5.60
C LEU A 33 8.98 8.16 6.55
N PRO A 34 8.23 8.03 7.66
CA PRO A 34 8.60 7.13 8.74
C PRO A 34 8.33 5.66 8.44
N PHE A 35 7.64 5.37 7.33
CA PHE A 35 7.31 4.04 6.84
C PHE A 35 8.11 3.66 5.58
N ILE A 36 9.14 4.44 5.22
CA ILE A 36 10.03 4.14 4.11
C ILE A 36 11.43 3.85 4.63
N ASP A 37 11.84 2.59 4.63
CA ASP A 37 13.17 2.17 5.07
C ASP A 37 13.60 0.84 4.46
N ASN A 38 14.83 0.42 4.74
CA ASN A 38 15.32 -0.91 4.40
C ASN A 38 14.65 -1.95 5.31
N VAL A 39 14.13 -3.02 4.68
CA VAL A 39 13.56 -4.18 5.39
C VAL A 39 14.43 -5.40 5.10
N PRO A 40 14.80 -6.21 6.11
CA PRO A 40 15.59 -7.43 5.89
C PRO A 40 14.97 -8.32 4.82
N GLY A 41 15.78 -8.81 3.88
CA GLY A 41 15.34 -9.69 2.79
C GLY A 41 14.75 -8.98 1.56
N LYS A 42 14.50 -7.66 1.61
CA LYS A 42 14.05 -6.89 0.46
C LYS A 42 15.22 -6.19 -0.23
N ARG A 43 15.27 -6.27 -1.56
CA ARG A 43 16.23 -5.52 -2.36
C ARG A 43 15.71 -4.08 -2.55
N GLY A 44 16.49 -3.09 -2.10
CA GLY A 44 16.10 -1.68 -2.16
C GLY A 44 15.27 -1.23 -0.95
N LEU A 45 14.68 -0.04 -1.07
CA LEU A 45 13.83 0.52 -0.02
C LEU A 45 12.46 -0.14 -0.03
N SER A 46 11.93 -0.45 1.15
CA SER A 46 10.52 -0.70 1.33
C SER A 46 9.78 0.63 1.47
N PHE A 47 8.65 0.74 0.79
CA PHE A 47 7.69 1.83 0.91
C PHE A 47 6.62 1.54 1.98
N TRP A 48 6.71 0.40 2.67
CA TRP A 48 5.86 0.04 3.80
C TRP A 48 6.63 -0.71 4.91
N ALA A 49 7.67 -0.07 5.44
CA ALA A 49 8.46 -0.55 6.56
C ALA A 49 7.75 -0.34 7.92
N VAL A 50 6.51 -0.83 8.05
CA VAL A 50 5.69 -0.66 9.26
C VAL A 50 5.65 -1.95 10.08
N PRO A 51 5.97 -1.92 11.39
CA PRO A 51 5.85 -3.09 12.24
C PRO A 51 4.41 -3.61 12.33
N LYS A 52 4.22 -4.91 12.10
CA LYS A 52 2.92 -5.60 12.12
C LYS A 52 2.50 -5.98 13.55
N THR A 53 2.37 -4.98 14.41
CA THR A 53 2.04 -5.17 15.83
C THR A 53 0.82 -4.34 16.23
N GLY A 54 0.24 -4.60 17.41
CA GLY A 54 -0.91 -3.85 17.92
C GLY A 54 -2.28 -4.37 17.46
N GLY A 55 -2.32 -5.47 16.72
CA GLY A 55 -3.56 -6.09 16.22
C GLY A 55 -4.32 -5.20 15.22
N TYR A 56 -5.50 -5.65 14.81
CA TYR A 56 -6.29 -4.96 13.77
C TYR A 56 -6.62 -3.51 14.13
N SER A 57 -7.20 -3.26 15.31
CA SER A 57 -7.59 -1.90 15.73
C SER A 57 -6.39 -0.96 15.90
N GLY A 58 -5.26 -1.47 16.40
CA GLY A 58 -4.01 -0.69 16.46
C GLY A 58 -3.44 -0.42 15.06
N GLY A 59 -3.58 -1.39 14.16
CA GLY A 59 -3.30 -1.25 12.75
C GLY A 59 -4.09 -0.12 12.10
N CYS A 60 -5.42 -0.07 12.28
CA CYS A 60 -6.27 0.99 11.71
C CYS A 60 -5.79 2.38 12.14
N LYS A 61 -5.61 2.60 13.44
CA LYS A 61 -5.10 3.88 13.96
C LYS A 61 -3.72 4.25 13.40
N THR A 62 -2.86 3.25 13.24
CA THR A 62 -1.52 3.43 12.64
C THR A 62 -1.66 3.85 11.18
N GLY A 63 -2.46 3.12 10.40
CA GLY A 63 -2.73 3.40 8.99
C GLY A 63 -3.27 4.81 8.77
N GLU A 64 -4.33 5.19 9.51
CA GLU A 64 -4.94 6.53 9.45
C GLU A 64 -3.91 7.63 9.70
N SER A 65 -3.11 7.47 10.76
CA SER A 65 -2.08 8.44 11.12
C SER A 65 -1.00 8.57 10.05
N LEU A 66 -0.57 7.44 9.48
CA LEU A 66 0.44 7.42 8.41
C LEU A 66 -0.11 8.00 7.10
N ALA A 67 -1.40 7.80 6.79
CA ALA A 67 -2.05 8.44 5.65
C ALA A 67 -2.08 9.96 5.81
N ARG A 68 -2.38 10.49 7.00
CA ARG A 68 -2.28 11.94 7.27
C ARG A 68 -0.86 12.48 7.09
N ILE A 69 0.15 11.72 7.51
CA ILE A 69 1.55 12.08 7.27
C ILE A 69 1.85 12.12 5.77
N TYR A 70 1.37 11.12 5.01
CA TYR A 70 1.52 11.06 3.56
C TYR A 70 0.81 12.22 2.86
N LEU A 71 -0.42 12.54 3.25
CA LEU A 71 -1.18 13.69 2.71
C LEU A 71 -0.49 15.03 3.01
N LYS A 72 0.08 15.21 4.21
CA LYS A 72 0.92 16.38 4.54
C LYS A 72 2.16 16.44 3.65
N HIS A 73 2.77 15.29 3.37
CA HIS A 73 3.89 15.19 2.45
C HIS A 73 3.47 15.59 1.03
N LEU A 74 2.35 15.07 0.49
CA LEU A 74 1.82 15.48 -0.81
C LEU A 74 1.54 16.99 -0.84
N LYS A 75 0.90 17.55 0.19
CA LYS A 75 0.65 18.99 0.27
C LYS A 75 1.94 19.82 0.16
N THR A 76 3.05 19.35 0.73
CA THR A 76 4.33 20.10 0.80
C THR A 76 5.25 19.83 -0.39
N HIS A 77 5.21 18.62 -0.95
CA HIS A 77 6.14 18.10 -1.94
C HIS A 77 5.41 17.47 -3.14
N HIS A 78 4.25 18.04 -3.49
CA HIS A 78 3.52 17.63 -4.69
C HIS A 78 4.37 17.94 -5.92
N THR A 79 4.17 17.11 -6.92
CA THR A 79 4.58 17.38 -8.29
C THR A 79 3.33 17.39 -9.15
N ASP A 80 3.36 18.11 -10.27
CA ASP A 80 2.20 18.28 -11.15
C ASP A 80 1.82 16.99 -11.91
N PHE A 81 2.56 15.90 -11.69
CA PHE A 81 2.36 14.61 -12.33
C PHE A 81 2.44 13.45 -11.34
N ASN A 82 1.79 12.33 -11.70
CA ASN A 82 1.75 11.14 -10.87
C ASN A 82 3.08 10.37 -10.96
N GLU A 83 3.88 10.41 -9.90
CA GLU A 83 5.17 9.72 -9.82
C GLU A 83 5.09 8.25 -9.37
N GLY A 84 3.90 7.67 -9.19
CA GLY A 84 3.80 6.27 -8.78
C GLY A 84 4.01 6.04 -7.27
N ARG A 85 4.15 7.10 -6.45
CA ARG A 85 4.52 7.01 -5.02
C ARG A 85 3.51 6.20 -4.19
N LEU A 86 2.21 6.41 -4.43
CA LEU A 86 1.16 5.65 -3.76
C LEU A 86 1.19 4.20 -4.22
N GLN A 87 1.38 3.96 -5.51
CA GLN A 87 1.44 2.64 -6.13
C GLN A 87 2.57 1.82 -5.52
N SER A 88 3.75 2.40 -5.30
CA SER A 88 4.85 1.75 -4.57
C SER A 88 4.48 1.37 -3.13
N ILE A 89 3.76 2.25 -2.41
CA ILE A 89 3.25 1.93 -1.06
C ILE A 89 2.28 0.74 -1.11
N VAL A 90 1.35 0.73 -2.07
CA VAL A 90 0.36 -0.36 -2.22
C VAL A 90 1.02 -1.70 -2.54
N LEU A 91 1.98 -1.71 -3.46
CA LEU A 91 2.72 -2.93 -3.81
C LEU A 91 3.40 -3.52 -2.58
N ASP A 92 4.06 -2.68 -1.77
CA ASP A 92 4.72 -3.11 -0.53
C ASP A 92 3.74 -3.60 0.55
N MET A 93 2.53 -3.04 0.61
CA MET A 93 1.46 -3.56 1.49
C MET A 93 0.97 -4.94 1.03
N CYS A 94 1.05 -5.24 -0.27
CA CYS A 94 0.55 -6.48 -0.89
C CYS A 94 1.60 -7.59 -0.97
N GLU A 95 2.89 -7.28 -1.01
CA GLU A 95 4.01 -8.25 -1.09
C GLU A 95 4.19 -9.14 0.16
N VAL A 96 3.37 -8.97 1.19
CA VAL A 96 3.45 -9.78 2.41
C VAL A 96 2.58 -11.02 2.31
N GLU A 97 3.19 -12.19 2.46
CA GLU A 97 2.47 -13.46 2.61
C GLU A 97 1.44 -13.40 3.74
N ARG A 98 0.17 -13.58 3.38
CA ARG A 98 -0.96 -13.53 4.31
C ARG A 98 -1.10 -14.85 5.05
N GLY A 99 -0.26 -15.06 6.07
CA GLY A 99 -0.45 -16.14 7.05
C GLY A 99 -1.57 -15.79 8.04
N GLY A 100 -2.26 -16.79 8.61
CA GLY A 100 -3.31 -16.57 9.63
C GLY A 100 -2.81 -16.07 11.00
N ASP A 101 -1.60 -15.53 11.08
CA ASP A 101 -0.95 -15.06 12.32
C ASP A 101 -1.50 -13.67 12.73
N PRO A 102 -1.62 -13.32 14.02
CA PRO A 102 -1.86 -11.97 14.53
C PRO A 102 -1.16 -10.79 13.81
N GLU A 103 0.02 -10.99 13.21
CA GLU A 103 0.68 -9.99 12.36
C GLU A 103 -0.18 -9.60 11.14
N GLN A 104 -0.93 -10.54 10.59
CA GLN A 104 -1.87 -10.32 9.50
C GLN A 104 -3.02 -9.41 9.93
N GLY A 105 -3.50 -9.54 11.16
CA GLY A 105 -4.50 -8.64 11.73
C GLY A 105 -4.00 -7.20 11.75
N ALA A 106 -2.77 -6.98 12.22
CA ALA A 106 -2.16 -5.66 12.26
C ALA A 106 -1.94 -5.07 10.85
N LEU A 107 -1.43 -5.85 9.90
CA LEU A 107 -1.25 -5.40 8.52
C LEU A 107 -2.59 -5.07 7.84
N CYS A 108 -3.60 -5.93 7.98
CA CYS A 108 -4.95 -5.65 7.46
C CYS A 108 -5.49 -4.34 8.04
N GLY A 109 -5.34 -4.14 9.35
CA GLY A 109 -5.75 -2.89 10.00
C GLY A 109 -5.00 -1.69 9.44
N GLN A 110 -3.67 -1.79 9.29
CA GLN A 110 -2.83 -0.75 8.69
C GLN A 110 -3.27 -0.34 7.28
N VAL A 111 -3.54 -1.32 6.42
CA VAL A 111 -4.05 -1.09 5.06
C VAL A 111 -5.41 -0.41 5.14
N VAL A 112 -6.36 -0.97 5.90
CA VAL A 112 -7.71 -0.41 6.03
C VAL A 112 -7.67 1.02 6.52
N GLY A 113 -6.99 1.31 7.64
CA GLY A 113 -6.93 2.65 8.20
C GLY A 113 -6.24 3.66 7.25
N PHE A 114 -5.19 3.24 6.55
CA PHE A 114 -4.50 4.11 5.59
C PHE A 114 -5.44 4.52 4.46
N PHE A 115 -6.14 3.55 3.85
CA PHE A 115 -7.07 3.82 2.76
C PHE A 115 -8.36 4.51 3.21
N SER A 116 -8.87 4.26 4.42
CA SER A 116 -10.04 4.97 4.95
C SER A 116 -9.79 6.48 5.10
N GLU A 117 -8.60 6.86 5.59
CA GLU A 117 -8.25 8.29 5.63
C GLU A 117 -8.07 8.83 4.20
N LEU A 118 -7.40 8.11 3.29
CA LEU A 118 -7.30 8.56 1.89
C LEU A 118 -8.65 8.73 1.20
N GLU A 119 -9.61 7.84 1.45
CA GLU A 119 -10.96 7.90 0.88
C GLU A 119 -11.69 9.19 1.28
N CYS A 120 -11.53 9.64 2.53
CA CYS A 120 -12.10 10.92 2.98
C CYS A 120 -11.59 12.11 2.13
N TRP A 121 -10.30 12.10 1.80
CA TRP A 121 -9.69 13.13 0.95
C TRP A 121 -10.03 12.95 -0.52
N LEU A 122 -10.17 11.71 -1.00
CA LEU A 122 -10.62 11.41 -2.34
C LEU A 122 -12.06 11.89 -2.56
N ILE A 123 -12.97 11.63 -1.63
CA ILE A 123 -14.36 12.12 -1.65
C ILE A 123 -14.37 13.66 -1.73
N ALA A 124 -13.55 14.33 -0.93
CA ALA A 124 -13.44 15.78 -1.00
C ALA A 124 -12.94 16.26 -2.38
N ALA A 125 -11.93 15.59 -2.93
CA ALA A 125 -11.38 15.90 -4.24
C ALA A 125 -12.43 15.71 -5.35
N VAL A 126 -13.09 14.55 -5.44
CA VAL A 126 -14.08 14.28 -6.51
C VAL A 126 -15.32 15.16 -6.42
N ARG A 127 -15.68 15.67 -5.24
CA ARG A 127 -16.80 16.62 -5.09
C ARG A 127 -16.47 18.04 -5.57
N HIS A 128 -15.19 18.37 -5.71
CA HIS A 128 -14.73 19.72 -6.01
C HIS A 128 -13.92 19.80 -7.32
N LEU A 129 -13.50 18.68 -7.87
CA LEU A 129 -12.74 18.59 -9.12
C LEU A 129 -13.62 17.87 -10.16
N ASP A 130 -13.91 18.57 -11.25
CA ASP A 130 -14.75 18.07 -12.36
C ASP A 130 -14.12 16.84 -13.05
N GLY A 131 -12.78 16.83 -13.20
CA GLY A 131 -11.96 15.65 -13.52
C GLY A 131 -12.32 14.88 -14.81
N GLY A 132 -13.34 15.30 -15.55
CA GLY A 132 -13.96 14.54 -16.63
C GLY A 132 -14.79 13.34 -16.16
N LEU A 133 -14.99 13.13 -14.85
CA LEU A 133 -15.62 11.90 -14.33
C LEU A 133 -17.06 11.73 -14.82
N ASP A 134 -17.81 12.84 -14.95
CA ASP A 134 -19.20 12.82 -15.43
C ASP A 134 -19.31 12.61 -16.95
N GLN A 135 -18.19 12.68 -17.69
CA GLN A 135 -18.15 12.45 -19.14
C GLN A 135 -18.04 10.97 -19.49
N ASP A 136 -17.57 10.15 -18.55
CA ASP A 136 -17.36 8.73 -18.75
C ASP A 136 -18.61 7.92 -18.40
N GLU A 137 -19.18 7.22 -19.38
CA GLU A 137 -20.27 6.28 -19.12
C GLU A 137 -19.76 5.04 -18.37
N ASN A 138 -20.45 4.67 -17.28
CA ASN A 138 -20.14 3.47 -16.50
C ASN A 138 -20.00 2.19 -17.35
N LYS A 139 -20.80 2.07 -18.42
CA LYS A 139 -20.74 0.92 -19.34
C LYS A 139 -19.41 0.88 -20.12
N THR A 140 -18.93 2.05 -20.54
CA THR A 140 -17.64 2.20 -21.23
C THR A 140 -16.49 1.87 -20.30
N LEU A 141 -16.50 2.42 -19.08
CA LEU A 141 -15.50 2.12 -18.05
C LEU A 141 -15.46 0.61 -17.73
N LEU A 142 -16.62 -0.03 -17.56
CA LEU A 142 -16.71 -1.47 -17.29
C LEU A 142 -16.18 -2.30 -18.47
N LYS A 143 -16.47 -1.89 -19.71
CA LYS A 143 -15.92 -2.55 -20.90
C LYS A 143 -14.40 -2.46 -20.93
N THR A 144 -13.83 -1.28 -20.66
CA THR A 144 -12.39 -1.06 -20.59
C THR A 144 -11.73 -1.90 -19.50
N ALA A 145 -12.33 -1.96 -18.31
CA ALA A 145 -11.83 -2.79 -17.21
C ALA A 145 -11.80 -4.29 -17.60
N ASN A 146 -12.88 -4.79 -18.19
CA ASN A 146 -12.95 -6.18 -18.66
C ASN A 146 -11.95 -6.46 -19.79
N ALA A 147 -11.70 -5.50 -20.69
CA ALA A 147 -10.67 -5.65 -21.70
C ALA A 147 -9.27 -5.77 -21.07
N GLY A 148 -8.98 -4.95 -20.05
CA GLY A 148 -7.71 -5.01 -19.31
C GLY A 148 -7.45 -6.35 -18.61
N LEU A 149 -8.50 -7.01 -18.09
CA LEU A 149 -8.38 -8.36 -17.50
C LEU A 149 -8.00 -9.44 -18.52
N ASN A 150 -8.28 -9.21 -19.81
CA ASN A 150 -7.97 -10.13 -20.90
C ASN A 150 -6.71 -9.73 -21.68
N PHE A 151 -5.97 -8.72 -21.20
CA PHE A 151 -4.76 -8.25 -21.86
C PHE A 151 -3.60 -9.21 -21.56
N ASP A 152 -3.18 -9.98 -22.56
CA ASP A 152 -2.04 -10.90 -22.45
C ASP A 152 -0.74 -10.20 -22.87
N ASN A 153 0.12 -9.90 -21.89
CA ASN A 153 1.44 -9.30 -22.13
C ASN A 153 2.38 -10.19 -22.98
N ALA A 154 2.02 -11.45 -23.22
CA ALA A 154 2.81 -12.40 -24.00
C ALA A 154 2.70 -12.20 -25.53
N ALA A 155 1.68 -11.47 -26.01
CA ALA A 155 1.44 -11.31 -27.44
C ALA A 155 2.33 -10.24 -28.12
N GLU A 156 2.90 -9.31 -27.36
CA GLU A 156 3.67 -8.18 -27.92
C GLU A 156 5.15 -8.52 -28.23
N THR A 157 5.66 -9.66 -27.80
CA THR A 157 7.07 -10.04 -28.06
C THR A 157 7.25 -10.81 -29.38
N SER A 158 6.16 -11.11 -30.09
CA SER A 158 6.17 -12.01 -31.25
C SER A 158 6.23 -11.30 -32.61
N THR A 159 6.17 -9.96 -32.66
CA THR A 159 6.06 -9.19 -33.92
C THR A 159 7.28 -8.35 -34.28
N SER A 160 8.44 -8.52 -33.61
CA SER A 160 9.66 -7.77 -33.94
C SER A 160 10.88 -8.62 -34.32
N ILE A 161 10.69 -9.87 -34.75
CA ILE A 161 11.76 -10.68 -35.33
C ILE A 161 11.23 -11.29 -36.62
N ASP A 162 11.13 -10.50 -37.68
CA ASP A 162 11.16 -10.96 -39.08
C ASP A 162 11.14 -9.72 -39.98
N GLU A 163 12.29 -9.05 -40.11
CA GLU A 163 12.66 -8.25 -41.28
C GLU A 163 14.13 -7.83 -41.10
N ASP A 164 15.04 -8.71 -41.54
CA ASP A 164 16.32 -8.33 -42.16
C ASP A 164 17.14 -9.59 -42.51
N LYS A 165 16.70 -10.30 -43.55
CA LYS A 165 17.57 -11.08 -44.43
C LYS A 165 16.98 -11.12 -45.84
N GLU A 166 17.30 -10.12 -46.64
CA GLU A 166 17.60 -10.29 -48.08
C GLU A 166 18.09 -8.98 -48.69
N THR A 167 19.41 -8.82 -48.85
CA THR A 167 20.11 -8.80 -50.15
C THR A 167 21.62 -8.57 -49.97
#